data_AF-A0A524NPW7-F1
#
_entry.id   AF-A0A524NPW7-F1
#
_cell.length_a   1.000
_cell.length_b   1.000
_cell.length_c   1.000
_cell.angle_alpha   90.00
_cell.angle_beta   90.00
_cell.angle_gamma   90.00
#
_symmetry.space_group_name_H-M   'P 1'
#
loop_
_entity.id
_entity.type
_entity.pdbx_description
1 polymer ?
#
loop_
_entity_poly.entity_id
_entity_poly.type
_entity_poly.pdbx_seq_one_letter_code
_entity_poly.pdbx_strand_id
1 'polypeptide(L)' 'MKTKIVIIVVLAVLLIIFVLQNTEMVVVKFWFWDASIPEALLLFVTFAVGLIIGLMVPTSQKRREQIGQNEQTEE' A
#
# COMPACT_ATOMS: atom_id res chain seq x y z
N MET A 1 16.34 21.12 4.02
CA MET A 1 16.55 19.89 4.82
C MET A 1 15.71 19.87 6.10
N LYS A 2 15.68 20.95 6.88
CA LYS A 2 14.86 21.09 8.11
C LYS A 2 13.37 20.80 7.90
N THR A 3 12.77 21.30 6.81
CA THR A 3 11.34 21.07 6.50
C THR A 3 11.01 19.58 6.26
N LYS A 4 11.89 18.84 5.57
CA LYS A 4 11.70 17.40 5.37
C LYS A 4 11.69 16.64 6.70
N ILE A 5 12.61 17.00 7.61
CA ILE A 5 12.67 16.42 8.96
C ILE A 5 11.42 16.76 9.77
N VAL A 6 10.98 18.02 9.75
CA VAL A 6 9.73 18.43 10.43
C VAL A 6 8.54 17.66 9.90
N ILE A 7 8.40 17.50 8.58
CA ILE A 7 7.32 16.71 7.96
C ILE A 7 7.39 15.24 8.42
N ILE A 8 8.58 14.62 8.40
CA ILE A 8 8.76 13.23 8.85
C ILE A 8 8.39 13.08 10.33
N VAL A 9 8.81 14.00 11.19
CA VAL A 9 8.49 13.97 12.62
C VAL A 9 6.98 14.14 12.83
N VAL A 10 6.34 15.08 12.14
CA VAL A 10 4.88 15.28 12.22
C VAL A 10 4.15 14.01 11.77
N LEU A 11 4.54 13.41 10.65
CA LEU A 11 3.95 12.16 10.17
C LEU A 11 4.17 11.00 11.14
N ALA A 12 5.35 10.90 11.76
CA ALA A 12 5.64 9.89 12.76
C ALA A 12 4.77 10.05 14.01
N VAL A 13 4.59 11.28 14.51
CA VAL A 13 3.72 11.57 15.65
C VAL A 13 2.26 11.22 15.31
N LEU A 14 1.78 11.61 14.14
CA LEU A 14 0.43 11.26 13.68
C LEU A 14 0.24 9.74 13.57
N LEU A 15 1.25 9.02 13.06
CA LEU A 15 1.23 7.56 12.99
C LEU A 15 1.13 6.92 14.38
N ILE A 16 1.91 7.42 15.35
CA ILE A 16 1.85 6.94 16.74
C ILE A 16 0.46 7.19 17.34
N ILE A 17 -0.11 8.39 17.16
CA ILE A 17 -1.46 8.72 17.63
C ILE A 17 -2.50 7.79 16.99
N PHE A 18 -2.41 7.58 15.67
CA PHE A 18 -3.28 6.65 14.96
C PHE A 18 -3.20 5.25 15.57
N VAL A 19 -2.00 4.71 15.80
CA VAL A 19 -1.82 3.38 16.42
C VAL A 19 -2.45 3.35 17.83
N LEU A 20 -2.18 4.35 18.66
CA LEU A 20 -2.70 4.44 20.04
C LEU A 20 -4.22 4.63 20.10
N GLN A 21 -4.83 5.28 19.11
CA GLN A 21 -6.29 5.40 19.02
C GLN A 21 -6.94 4.09 18.56
N ASN A 22 -6.22 3.29 17.77
CA ASN A 22 -6.69 2.05 17.16
C ASN A 22 -6.11 0.80 17.87
N THR A 23 -5.79 0.92 19.18
CA THR A 23 -5.42 -0.22 20.05
C THR A 23 -6.60 -1.06 20.50
N GLU A 24 -7.82 -0.75 20.05
CA GLU A 24 -8.98 -1.59 20.30
C GLU A 24 -8.72 -3.00 19.73
N MET A 25 -8.96 -4.00 20.57
CA MET A 25 -8.72 -5.40 20.22
C MET A 25 -9.95 -5.93 19.49
N VAL A 26 -9.78 -6.32 18.23
CA VAL A 26 -10.84 -6.92 17.43
C VAL A 26 -10.61 -8.43 17.33
N VAL A 27 -11.69 -9.20 17.48
CA VAL A 27 -11.66 -10.65 17.29
C VAL A 27 -11.87 -10.95 15.82
N VAL A 28 -10.84 -11.51 15.19
CA VAL A 28 -10.89 -12.00 13.81
C VAL A 28 -11.15 -13.50 13.83
N LYS A 29 -12.24 -13.91 13.18
CA LYS A 29 -12.58 -15.32 13.00
C LYS A 29 -12.07 -15.81 11.64
N PHE A 30 -11.14 -16.76 11.66
CA PHE A 30 -10.52 -17.36 10.49
C PHE A 30 -10.82 -18.86 10.43
N TRP A 31 -11.88 -19.24 9.70
CA TRP A 31 -12.40 -20.62 9.58
C TRP A 31 -12.58 -21.36 10.91
N PHE A 32 -11.50 -21.85 11.52
CA PHE A 32 -11.49 -22.56 12.80
C PHE A 32 -10.72 -21.84 13.92
N TRP A 33 -10.15 -20.66 13.65
CA TRP A 33 -9.32 -19.90 14.59
C TRP A 33 -9.97 -18.57 14.96
N ASP A 34 -9.85 -18.20 16.23
CA ASP A 34 -10.20 -16.87 16.71
C ASP A 34 -8.91 -16.19 17.18
N ALA A 35 -8.59 -15.03 16.60
CA ALA A 35 -7.42 -14.24 16.95
C ALA A 35 -7.86 -12.84 17.41
N SER A 36 -7.42 -12.43 18.60
CA SER A 36 -7.63 -11.06 19.07
C SER A 36 -6.38 -10.24 18.74
N ILE A 37 -6.52 -9.26 17.84
CA ILE A 37 -5.42 -8.39 17.44
C ILE A 37 -5.86 -6.92 17.45
N PRO A 38 -4.94 -5.96 17.63
CA PRO A 38 -5.26 -4.55 17.48
C PRO A 38 -5.79 -4.24 16.08
N GLU A 39 -6.84 -3.42 15.98
CA GLU A 39 -7.45 -3.05 14.70
C GLU A 39 -6.44 -2.42 13.72
N ALA A 40 -5.57 -1.54 14.21
CA ALA A 40 -4.51 -0.95 13.40
C ALA A 40 -3.61 -2.00 12.73
N LEU A 41 -3.28 -3.07 13.47
CA LEU A 41 -2.43 -4.15 12.98
C LEU A 41 -3.16 -4.98 11.93
N LEU A 42 -4.45 -5.24 12.11
CA LEU A 42 -5.29 -5.90 11.12
C LEU A 42 -5.33 -5.11 9.81
N LEU A 43 -5.56 -3.80 9.87
CA LEU A 43 -5.58 -2.92 8.70
C LEU A 43 -4.21 -2.90 7.99
N PHE A 44 -3.12 -2.84 8.75
CA PHE A 44 -1.77 -2.84 8.18
C PHE A 44 -1.44 -4.16 7.46
N VAL A 45 -1.73 -5.30 8.09
CA VAL A 45 -1.47 -6.63 7.52
C VAL A 45 -2.33 -6.86 6.27
N THR A 46 -3.62 -6.52 6.32
CA THR A 46 -4.52 -6.66 5.16
C THR A 46 -4.08 -5.79 3.99
N PHE A 47 -3.66 -4.55 4.25
CA PHE A 47 -3.09 -3.67 3.24
C PHE A 47 -1.80 -4.23 2.65
N ALA A 48 -0.87 -4.72 3.48
CA ALA A 48 0.39 -5.30 3.03
C ALA A 48 0.18 -6.53 2.14
N VAL A 49 -0.73 -7.43 2.51
CA VAL A 49 -1.10 -8.61 1.70
C VAL A 49 -1.71 -8.16 0.37
N GLY A 50 -2.64 -7.20 0.38
CA GLY A 50 -3.23 -6.63 -0.83
C GLY A 50 -2.20 -6.00 -1.76
N LEU A 51 -1.22 -5.25 -1.21
CA LEU A 51 -0.11 -4.68 -1.97
C LEU A 51 0.75 -5.76 -2.62
N ILE A 52 1.15 -6.80 -1.87
CA ILE A 52 1.96 -7.90 -2.40
C ILE A 52 1.22 -8.58 -3.54
N ILE A 53 -0.06 -8.92 -3.36
CA ILE A 53 -0.90 -9.51 -4.41
C ILE A 53 -0.96 -8.57 -5.61
N GLY A 54 -1.24 -7.28 -5.40
CA GLY A 54 -1.35 -6.29 -6.47
C GLY A 54 -0.05 -6.12 -7.27
N LEU A 55 1.11 -6.16 -6.60
CA LEU A 55 2.42 -6.11 -7.27
C LEU A 55 2.73 -7.38 -8.08
N MET A 56 2.19 -8.54 -7.66
CA MET A 56 2.32 -9.79 -8.40
C MET A 56 1.42 -9.85 -9.65
N VAL A 57 0.39 -9.00 -9.75
CA VAL A 57 -0.47 -8.95 -10.94
C VAL A 57 0.29 -8.24 -12.08
N PRO A 58 0.60 -8.92 -13.19
CA PRO A 58 1.31 -8.31 -14.30
C PRO A 58 0.45 -7.22 -14.94
N THR A 59 0.87 -5.96 -14.79
CA THR A 59 0.22 -4.84 -15.46
C THR A 59 0.53 -4.93 -16.95
N SER A 60 -0.44 -5.34 -17.76
CA SER A 60 -0.34 -5.34 -19.22
C SER A 60 -0.40 -3.90 -19.74
N GLN A 61 0.61 -3.08 -19.43
CA GLN A 61 0.83 -1.82 -20.11
C GLN A 61 1.36 -2.14 -21.50
N LYS A 62 0.43 -2.38 -22.43
CA LYS A 62 0.71 -2.45 -23.86
C LYS A 62 1.51 -1.20 -24.25
N ARG A 63 2.78 -1.44 -24.59
CA ARG A 63 3.72 -0.48 -25.20
C ARG A 63 3.07 0.14 -26.45
N ARG A 64 2.53 1.36 -26.33
CA ARG A 64 1.99 2.15 -27.46
C ARG A 64 3.11 2.97 -28.13
N GLU A 65 4.24 2.35 -28.47
CA GLU A 65 5.39 3.05 -29.06
C GLU A 65 5.76 2.59 -30.48
N GLN A 66 4.94 1.77 -31.15
CA GLN A 66 5.28 1.24 -32.49
C GLN A 66 4.41 1.75 -33.65
N ILE A 67 3.67 2.86 -33.49
CA ILE A 67 2.87 3.42 -34.60
C ILE A 67 3.59 4.58 -35.31
N GLY A 68 4.62 5.21 -34.72
CA GLY A 68 5.30 6.37 -35.31
C GLY A 68 6.54 6.10 -36.18
N GLN A 69 7.00 4.85 -36.32
CA GLN A 69 8.23 4.53 -37.07
C GLN A 69 7.99 4.03 -38.51
N ASN A 70 6.78 3.59 -38.86
CA ASN A 70 6.50 3.12 -40.21
C ASN A 70 6.20 4.26 -41.20
N GLU A 71 5.86 5.46 -40.73
CA GLU A 71 5.55 6.60 -41.60
C GLU A 71 6.80 7.32 -42.14
N GLN A 72 7.98 7.10 -41.56
CA GLN A 72 9.24 7.72 -42.00
C GLN A 72 10.06 6.87 -42.97
N THR A 73 9.58 5.65 -43.30
CA THR A 73 10.26 4.76 -44.27
C THR A 73 9.59 4.82 -45.66
N GLU A 74 8.51 5.61 -45.81
CA GLU A 74 7.77 5.74 -47.08
C GLU A 74 7.96 7.10 -47.80
N GLU A 75 8.80 8.02 -47.29
CA GLU A 75 9.25 9.24 -48.01
C GLU A 75 10.67 9.10 -48.56
#